data_AF-K3V6H2-F1
#
_entry.id   AF-K3V6H2-F1
#
_cell.length_a   1.000
_cell.length_b   1.000
_cell.length_c   1.000
_cell.angle_alpha   90.00
_cell.angle_beta   90.00
_cell.angle_gamma   90.00
#
_symmetry.space_group_name_H-M   'P 1'
#
loop_
_entity.id
_entity.type
_entity.pdbx_description
1 polymer ?
#
loop_
_entity_poly.entity_id
_entity_poly.type
_entity_poly.pdbx_seq_one_letter_code
_entity_poly.pdbx_strand_id
1 'polypeptide(L)'
;MNKDTSSLQKAFEARMVKQYCPDPPTPGYLWDPILHVWHSPDSGQIKASHLFPSRQANFMNSIFGRDAREELFSPSNGLFLHPLIEKALHCGYMAIVPDVDFNERLPWWNWNNLSQSIEVCGWEKLEVKNYKVIVLSDRTKRIRSLFAHQGSQLLKTWWSRDGQKLVFQNDYRPQARYVWWTYLNTILHMVWRCEEGVTRNGCMYLMDLERAAQYWRTYGRYAKRSQILGLIEHIRYDHAHGLLNQGYEEDDGIEDARPEAAEALLLEVIARSEEDGDDDFGADNGDDDDDYYDFNDYEYDCERGYDCRPFPRYSSGLVRN
;
A
#
# COMPACT_ATOMS: atom_id res chain seq x y z
N MET A 1 22.77 10.86 10.96
CA MET A 1 21.86 10.16 11.91
C MET A 1 22.27 10.49 13.34
N ASN A 2 21.33 10.99 14.14
CA ASN A 2 21.55 11.23 15.58
C ASN A 2 21.83 9.89 16.29
N LYS A 3 22.78 9.84 17.23
CA LYS A 3 23.11 8.60 17.97
C LYS A 3 21.86 7.97 18.63
N ASP A 4 20.92 8.81 19.06
CA ASP A 4 19.69 8.38 19.71
C ASP A 4 18.77 7.59 18.76
N THR A 5 18.66 7.98 17.48
CA THR A 5 17.78 7.27 16.53
C THR A 5 18.34 5.89 16.17
N SER A 6 19.66 5.74 16.09
CA SER A 6 20.30 4.44 15.88
C SER A 6 20.05 3.49 17.06
N SER A 7 20.08 4.00 18.29
CA SER A 7 19.81 3.18 19.48
C SER A 7 18.36 2.68 19.53
N LEU A 8 17.40 3.54 19.17
CA LEU A 8 15.98 3.19 19.12
C LEU A 8 15.68 2.18 18.02
N GLN A 9 16.28 2.33 16.83
CA GLN A 9 16.13 1.37 15.74
C GLN A 9 16.63 -0.03 16.13
N LYS A 10 17.78 -0.13 16.80
CA LYS A 10 18.29 -1.42 17.30
C LYS A 10 17.38 -2.04 18.36
N ALA A 11 16.84 -1.22 19.26
CA ALA A 11 15.90 -1.68 20.27
C ALA A 11 14.58 -2.18 19.66
N PHE A 12 14.09 -1.49 18.62
CA PHE A 12 12.92 -1.89 17.84
C PHE A 12 13.16 -3.23 17.15
N GLU A 13 14.27 -3.37 16.43
CA GLU A 13 14.66 -4.61 15.77
C GLU A 13 14.74 -5.78 16.76
N ALA A 14 15.42 -5.60 17.90
CA ALA A 14 15.52 -6.62 18.94
C ALA A 14 14.14 -7.06 19.48
N ARG A 15 13.20 -6.12 19.65
CA ARG A 15 11.82 -6.44 20.04
C ARG A 15 11.09 -7.21 18.95
N MET A 16 11.31 -6.86 17.68
CA MET A 16 10.72 -7.57 16.54
C MET A 16 11.25 -8.99 16.42
N VAL A 17 12.56 -9.23 16.60
CA VAL A 17 13.14 -10.58 16.61
C VAL A 17 12.41 -11.45 17.62
N LYS A 18 12.23 -10.96 18.84
CA LYS A 18 11.54 -11.70 19.91
C LYS A 18 10.10 -12.08 19.53
N GLN A 19 9.38 -11.23 18.81
CA GLN A 19 7.97 -11.47 18.47
C GLN A 19 7.78 -12.26 17.18
N TYR A 20 8.55 -11.97 16.13
CA TYR A 20 8.34 -12.56 14.80
C TYR A 20 9.23 -13.78 14.53
N CYS A 21 10.33 -13.94 15.27
CA CYS A 21 11.34 -14.97 15.04
C CYS A 21 11.63 -15.78 16.31
N PRO A 22 10.62 -16.46 16.92
CA PRO A 22 10.82 -17.20 18.17
C PRO A 22 11.79 -18.38 18.00
N ASP A 23 11.72 -19.08 16.87
CA ASP A 23 12.46 -20.33 16.62
C ASP A 23 13.15 -20.32 15.23
N PRO A 24 14.17 -19.45 15.02
CA PRO A 24 14.84 -19.37 13.73
C PRO A 24 15.71 -20.63 13.49
N PRO A 25 15.86 -21.08 12.23
CA PRO A 25 16.68 -22.25 11.90
C PRO A 25 18.17 -22.04 12.24
N THR A 26 18.61 -20.78 12.18
CA THR A 26 19.95 -20.35 12.62
C THR A 26 19.78 -19.15 13.56
N PRO A 27 20.48 -19.11 14.70
CA PRO A 27 20.38 -17.99 15.64
C PRO A 27 20.60 -16.63 14.96
N GLY A 28 19.68 -15.70 15.21
CA GLY A 28 19.72 -14.34 14.68
C GLY A 28 19.12 -14.18 13.27
N TYR A 29 18.71 -15.26 12.60
CA TYR A 29 18.05 -15.13 11.29
C TYR A 29 16.68 -14.47 11.45
N LEU A 30 16.32 -13.69 10.44
CA LEU A 30 15.11 -12.87 10.41
C LEU A 30 14.16 -13.41 9.34
N TRP A 31 12.87 -13.48 9.66
CA TRP A 31 11.84 -14.02 8.77
C TRP A 31 11.15 -12.93 7.96
N ASP A 32 11.20 -13.01 6.62
CA ASP A 32 10.39 -12.17 5.73
C ASP A 32 9.01 -12.83 5.50
N PRO A 33 7.90 -12.24 5.99
CA PRO A 33 6.57 -12.83 5.88
C PRO A 33 5.95 -12.72 4.49
N ILE A 34 6.51 -11.92 3.59
CA ILE A 34 6.06 -11.78 2.19
C ILE A 34 6.82 -12.74 1.28
N LEU A 35 8.14 -12.85 1.46
CA LEU A 35 8.97 -13.73 0.64
C LEU A 35 9.01 -15.17 1.12
N HIS A 36 8.63 -15.41 2.37
CA HIS A 36 8.63 -16.71 3.04
C HIS A 36 10.02 -17.32 3.15
N VAL A 37 11.00 -16.49 3.51
CA VAL A 37 12.40 -16.90 3.61
C VAL A 37 13.06 -16.29 4.85
N TRP A 38 13.97 -17.08 5.42
CA TRP A 38 14.87 -16.63 6.48
C TRP A 38 16.11 -15.98 5.88
N HIS A 39 16.45 -14.78 6.35
CA HIS A 39 17.67 -14.07 5.95
C HIS A 39 18.63 -13.91 7.12
N SER A 40 19.93 -13.93 6.81
CA SER A 40 20.95 -13.46 7.76
C SER A 40 20.82 -11.95 7.94
N PRO A 41 20.87 -11.40 9.16
CA PRO A 41 20.81 -9.96 9.40
C PRO A 41 21.95 -9.20 8.71
N ASP A 42 23.11 -9.85 8.52
CA ASP A 42 24.29 -9.25 7.86
C ASP A 42 24.23 -9.29 6.33
N SER A 43 23.19 -9.93 5.74
CA SER A 43 23.08 -10.07 4.29
C SER A 43 22.72 -8.77 3.56
N GLY A 44 22.20 -7.77 4.28
CA GLY A 44 21.59 -6.58 3.67
C GLY A 44 20.29 -6.86 2.90
N GLN A 45 19.79 -8.10 2.91
CA GLN A 45 18.58 -8.52 2.19
C GLN A 45 17.32 -8.47 3.06
N ILE A 46 17.43 -8.03 4.31
CA ILE A 46 16.31 -7.91 5.24
C ILE A 46 16.54 -6.71 6.15
N LYS A 47 15.48 -5.98 6.48
CA LYS A 47 15.50 -4.91 7.47
C LYS A 47 14.23 -4.88 8.30
N ALA A 48 14.34 -4.34 9.51
CA ALA A 48 13.19 -4.00 10.35
C ALA A 48 12.52 -2.73 9.82
N SER A 49 11.49 -2.92 9.01
CA SER A 49 10.76 -1.86 8.30
C SER A 49 9.59 -1.36 9.14
N HIS A 50 9.44 -0.04 9.22
CA HIS A 50 8.26 0.57 9.84
C HIS A 50 7.09 0.58 8.84
N LEU A 51 5.89 0.23 9.32
CA LEU A 51 4.65 0.34 8.54
C LEU A 51 4.12 1.78 8.56
N PHE A 52 4.15 2.42 9.73
CA PHE A 52 4.03 3.86 9.89
C PHE A 52 5.43 4.48 10.10
N PRO A 53 5.91 5.32 9.16
CA PRO A 53 7.27 5.85 9.15
C PRO A 53 7.65 6.62 10.42
N SER A 54 8.84 6.36 10.95
CA SER A 54 9.35 7.06 12.14
C SER A 54 9.57 8.57 11.93
N ARG A 55 9.79 9.02 10.69
CA ARG A 55 9.84 10.45 10.35
C ARG A 55 8.50 11.17 10.55
N GLN A 56 7.38 10.43 10.54
CA GLN A 56 6.04 10.95 10.77
C GLN A 56 5.57 10.83 12.22
N ALA A 57 6.46 10.49 13.17
CA ALA A 57 6.14 10.24 14.56
C ALA A 57 5.27 11.33 15.24
N ASN A 58 5.43 12.58 14.82
CA ASN A 58 4.68 13.70 15.38
C ASN A 58 3.19 13.69 15.02
N PHE A 59 2.82 13.06 13.90
CA PHE A 59 1.43 12.96 13.45
C PHE A 59 0.70 11.75 14.04
N MET A 60 1.43 10.77 14.57
CA MET A 60 0.90 9.47 14.97
C MET A 60 -0.25 9.57 15.98
N ASN A 61 -0.16 10.46 16.96
CA ASN A 61 -1.24 10.66 17.94
C ASN A 61 -2.47 11.37 17.35
N SER A 62 -2.24 12.31 16.42
CA SER A 62 -3.32 13.01 15.74
C SER A 62 -4.09 12.08 14.81
N ILE A 63 -3.38 11.16 14.15
CA ILE A 63 -3.94 10.22 13.18
C ILE A 63 -4.65 9.05 13.87
N PHE A 64 -3.97 8.39 14.82
CA PHE A 64 -4.42 7.11 15.38
C PHE A 64 -5.00 7.20 16.81
N GLY A 65 -4.95 8.38 17.44
CA GLY A 65 -5.43 8.57 18.80
C GLY A 65 -4.33 8.63 19.86
N ARG A 66 -4.74 8.79 21.11
CA ARG A 66 -3.82 8.95 22.25
C ARG A 66 -2.90 7.73 22.38
N ASP A 67 -1.67 7.97 22.81
CA ASP A 67 -0.64 6.95 23.11
C ASP A 67 -0.14 6.15 21.90
N ALA A 68 -0.67 6.39 20.68
CA ALA A 68 -0.20 5.73 19.47
C ALA A 68 1.33 5.88 19.29
N ARG A 69 1.89 7.05 19.60
CA ARG A 69 3.33 7.32 19.53
C ARG A 69 4.20 6.36 20.36
N GLU A 70 3.67 5.80 21.45
CA GLU A 70 4.40 4.82 22.28
C GLU A 70 4.68 3.52 21.51
N GLU A 71 3.86 3.24 20.50
CA GLU A 71 3.98 2.05 19.67
C GLU A 71 4.90 2.23 18.46
N LEU A 72 5.47 3.43 18.26
CA LEU A 72 6.26 3.73 17.06
C LEU A 72 7.39 2.71 16.85
N PHE A 73 8.10 2.40 17.93
CA PHE A 73 9.19 1.41 17.99
C PHE A 73 8.75 0.10 18.64
N SER A 74 7.46 -0.25 18.50
CA SER A 74 6.92 -1.54 18.92
C SER A 74 6.82 -2.48 17.71
N PRO A 75 6.94 -3.81 17.91
CA PRO A 75 6.80 -4.77 16.81
C PRO A 75 5.43 -4.70 16.10
N SER A 76 4.43 -4.06 16.70
CA SER A 76 3.12 -3.85 16.09
C SER A 76 3.17 -2.92 14.88
N ASN A 77 4.16 -2.02 14.83
CA ASN A 77 4.35 -1.04 13.75
C ASN A 77 5.43 -1.49 12.73
N GLY A 78 5.76 -2.78 12.67
CA GLY A 78 6.84 -3.22 11.79
C GLY A 78 6.72 -4.64 11.28
N LEU A 79 7.40 -4.86 10.15
CA LEU A 79 7.66 -6.16 9.54
C LEU A 79 9.13 -6.25 9.12
N PHE A 80 9.69 -7.45 9.16
CA PHE A 80 10.98 -7.68 8.53
C PHE A 80 10.77 -7.86 7.03
N LEU A 81 11.34 -6.98 6.22
CA LEU A 81 11.11 -6.98 4.78
C LEU A 81 12.43 -6.90 4.01
N HIS A 82 12.44 -7.55 2.86
CA HIS A 82 13.46 -7.29 1.85
C HIS A 82 13.38 -5.82 1.38
N PRO A 83 14.52 -5.12 1.22
CA PRO A 83 14.53 -3.70 0.85
C PRO A 83 13.72 -3.37 -0.42
N LEU A 84 13.75 -4.25 -1.43
CA LEU A 84 12.94 -4.08 -2.65
C LEU A 84 11.43 -4.25 -2.41
N ILE A 85 11.02 -5.13 -1.49
CA ILE A 85 9.60 -5.31 -1.15
C ILE A 85 9.10 -4.10 -0.38
N GLU A 86 9.89 -3.62 0.59
CA GLU A 86 9.59 -2.37 1.26
C GLU A 86 9.47 -1.22 0.24
N LYS A 87 10.45 -1.08 -0.67
CA LYS A 87 10.39 -0.07 -1.74
C LYS A 87 9.15 -0.24 -2.63
N ALA A 88 8.76 -1.46 -2.96
CA ALA A 88 7.55 -1.71 -3.75
C ALA A 88 6.25 -1.32 -3.03
N LEU A 89 6.13 -1.61 -1.72
CA LEU A 89 5.00 -1.15 -0.90
C LEU A 89 4.97 0.39 -0.84
N HIS A 90 6.13 0.96 -0.58
CA HIS A 90 6.36 2.38 -0.41
C HIS A 90 6.09 3.20 -1.67
N CYS A 91 6.52 2.71 -2.82
CA CYS A 91 6.24 3.31 -4.12
C CYS A 91 4.86 2.90 -4.65
N GLY A 92 3.95 2.35 -3.85
CA GLY A 92 2.60 2.02 -4.30
C GLY A 92 2.49 1.01 -5.45
N TYR A 93 3.47 0.11 -5.58
CA TYR A 93 3.44 -0.99 -6.55
C TYR A 93 2.80 -2.26 -5.95
N MET A 94 2.86 -2.40 -4.63
CA MET A 94 2.29 -3.50 -3.87
C MET A 94 1.52 -2.93 -2.68
N ALA A 95 0.51 -3.66 -2.21
CA ALA A 95 -0.18 -3.35 -0.97
C ALA A 95 -0.36 -4.61 -0.11
N ILE A 96 -0.32 -4.42 1.21
CA ILE A 96 -0.75 -5.43 2.16
C ILE A 96 -2.22 -5.20 2.49
N VAL A 97 -3.03 -6.25 2.37
CA VAL A 97 -4.48 -6.20 2.50
C VAL A 97 -5.00 -7.34 3.38
N PRO A 98 -6.24 -7.26 3.90
CA PRO A 98 -6.85 -8.36 4.62
C PRO A 98 -6.88 -9.63 3.77
N ASP A 99 -6.62 -10.77 4.40
CA ASP A 99 -6.79 -12.08 3.78
C ASP A 99 -8.28 -12.44 3.75
N VAL A 100 -8.99 -11.86 2.80
CA VAL A 100 -10.41 -12.12 2.49
C VAL A 100 -10.56 -12.65 1.07
N ASP A 101 -11.54 -13.52 0.86
CA ASP A 101 -11.78 -14.23 -0.40
C ASP A 101 -12.70 -13.40 -1.30
N PHE A 102 -12.13 -12.49 -2.08
CA PHE A 102 -12.93 -11.80 -3.08
C PHE A 102 -13.24 -12.71 -4.27
N ASN A 103 -14.53 -12.77 -4.62
CA ASN A 103 -14.95 -13.41 -5.86
C ASN A 103 -14.51 -12.55 -7.05
N GLU A 104 -13.26 -12.73 -7.49
CA GLU A 104 -12.63 -12.01 -8.61
C GLU A 104 -13.38 -12.16 -9.95
N ARG A 105 -14.34 -13.10 -10.03
CA ARG A 105 -15.18 -13.32 -11.22
C ARG A 105 -16.31 -12.31 -11.37
N LEU A 106 -16.65 -11.56 -10.32
CA LEU A 106 -17.68 -10.54 -10.41
C LEU A 106 -17.04 -9.17 -10.62
N PRO A 107 -17.59 -8.35 -11.55
CA PRO A 107 -17.07 -7.01 -11.76
C PRO A 107 -17.08 -6.19 -10.47
N TRP A 108 -16.00 -5.47 -10.22
CA TRP A 108 -15.79 -4.72 -8.98
C TRP A 108 -16.85 -3.63 -8.74
N TRP A 109 -17.51 -3.16 -9.81
CA TRP A 109 -18.62 -2.20 -9.76
C TRP A 109 -19.97 -2.83 -9.44
N ASN A 110 -20.05 -4.13 -9.13
CA ASN A 110 -21.32 -4.74 -8.73
C ASN A 110 -21.59 -4.47 -7.23
N TRP A 111 -22.29 -3.37 -6.95
CA TRP A 111 -22.69 -2.93 -5.60
C TRP A 111 -23.60 -3.94 -4.87
N ASN A 112 -24.17 -4.92 -5.58
CA ASN A 112 -24.92 -6.01 -4.95
C ASN A 112 -24.00 -7.02 -4.24
N ASN A 113 -22.67 -6.85 -4.29
CA ASN A 113 -21.71 -7.68 -3.59
C ASN A 113 -21.56 -7.28 -2.11
N LEU A 114 -22.68 -7.16 -1.38
CA LEU A 114 -22.72 -6.98 0.07
C LEU A 114 -21.89 -8.05 0.82
N SER A 115 -21.66 -9.21 0.21
CA SER A 115 -20.82 -10.26 0.76
C SER A 115 -19.39 -9.78 1.06
N GLN A 116 -18.84 -8.86 0.26
CA GLN A 116 -17.46 -8.38 0.45
C GLN A 116 -17.27 -7.55 1.72
N SER A 117 -18.21 -6.65 2.05
CA SER A 117 -18.15 -5.89 3.30
C SER A 117 -18.37 -6.80 4.51
N ILE A 118 -19.21 -7.82 4.37
CA ILE A 118 -19.44 -8.83 5.41
C ILE A 118 -18.15 -9.62 5.72
N GLU A 119 -17.38 -9.98 4.70
CA GLU A 119 -16.10 -10.70 4.88
C GLU A 119 -15.05 -9.87 5.60
N VAL A 120 -14.87 -8.59 5.23
CA VAL A 120 -13.92 -7.71 5.93
C VAL A 120 -14.39 -7.45 7.37
N CYS A 121 -15.68 -7.22 7.61
CA CYS A 121 -16.23 -7.13 8.97
C CYS A 121 -16.03 -8.42 9.78
N GLY A 122 -16.08 -9.58 9.14
CA GLY A 122 -15.77 -10.87 9.76
C GLY A 122 -14.29 -10.96 10.13
N TRP A 123 -13.41 -10.58 9.20
CA TRP A 123 -11.96 -10.52 9.38
C TRP A 123 -11.55 -9.57 10.52
N GLU A 124 -12.18 -8.42 10.66
CA GLU A 124 -11.89 -7.45 11.72
C GLU A 124 -12.15 -8.00 13.13
N LYS A 125 -13.15 -8.87 13.25
CA LYS A 125 -13.55 -9.53 14.51
C LYS A 125 -12.65 -10.70 14.88
N LEU A 126 -11.76 -11.14 13.97
CA LEU A 126 -10.80 -12.20 14.27
C LEU A 126 -9.78 -11.71 15.31
N GLU A 127 -9.47 -12.62 16.23
CA GLU A 127 -8.38 -12.45 17.19
C GLU A 127 -7.03 -12.35 16.46
N VAL A 128 -6.80 -13.24 15.50
CA VAL A 128 -5.62 -13.25 14.64
C VAL A 128 -6.00 -12.78 13.24
N LYS A 129 -5.49 -11.61 12.86
CA LYS A 129 -5.75 -10.96 11.56
C LYS A 129 -4.70 -11.35 10.53
N ASN A 130 -5.05 -12.22 9.58
CA ASN A 130 -4.15 -12.60 8.50
C ASN A 130 -4.19 -11.61 7.33
N TYR A 131 -3.09 -11.53 6.60
CA TYR A 131 -2.93 -10.58 5.50
C TYR A 131 -2.48 -11.31 4.25
N LYS A 132 -2.71 -10.69 3.09
CA LYS A 132 -2.10 -11.08 1.82
C LYS A 132 -1.54 -9.84 1.14
N VAL A 133 -0.68 -10.06 0.15
CA VAL A 133 -0.13 -9.00 -0.68
C VAL A 133 -0.84 -8.98 -2.02
N ILE A 134 -1.10 -7.79 -2.55
CA ILE A 134 -1.58 -7.58 -3.91
C ILE A 134 -0.60 -6.70 -4.67
N VAL A 135 -0.49 -6.95 -5.97
CA VAL A 135 0.39 -6.26 -6.90
C VAL A 135 -0.47 -5.32 -7.74
N LEU A 136 -0.29 -4.02 -7.58
CA LEU A 136 -1.20 -3.00 -8.16
C LEU A 136 -0.69 -2.38 -9.45
N SER A 137 0.48 -2.81 -9.93
CA SER A 137 1.06 -2.26 -11.15
C SER A 137 2.10 -3.22 -11.72
N ASP A 138 1.65 -4.40 -12.16
CA ASP A 138 2.51 -5.47 -12.65
C ASP A 138 3.26 -5.15 -13.97
N ARG A 139 2.86 -4.06 -14.64
CA ARG A 139 3.26 -3.75 -16.03
C ARG A 139 4.10 -2.50 -16.20
N THR A 140 4.41 -1.75 -15.14
CA THR A 140 5.21 -0.52 -15.30
C THR A 140 6.69 -0.83 -15.55
N LYS A 141 7.31 -0.10 -16.48
CA LYS A 141 8.76 -0.16 -16.68
C LYS A 141 9.52 0.14 -15.38
N ARG A 142 8.98 1.02 -14.54
CA ARG A 142 9.57 1.40 -13.25
C ARG A 142 9.66 0.24 -12.26
N ILE A 143 8.59 -0.54 -12.05
CA ILE A 143 8.68 -1.70 -11.15
C ILE A 143 9.59 -2.79 -11.74
N ARG A 144 9.57 -2.98 -13.07
CA ARG A 144 10.47 -3.92 -13.73
C ARG A 144 11.93 -3.52 -13.53
N SER A 145 12.26 -2.24 -13.72
CA SER A 145 13.59 -1.68 -13.46
C SER A 145 13.99 -1.82 -11.98
N LEU A 146 13.07 -1.52 -11.05
CA LEU A 146 13.28 -1.69 -9.61
C LEU A 146 13.79 -3.10 -9.26
N PHE A 147 13.21 -4.13 -9.87
CA PHE A 147 13.65 -5.50 -9.66
C PHE A 147 14.85 -5.88 -10.57
N ALA A 148 14.98 -5.30 -11.77
CA ALA A 148 15.93 -5.71 -12.81
C ALA A 148 17.40 -5.58 -12.38
N HIS A 149 17.72 -4.49 -11.69
CA HIS A 149 19.11 -4.13 -11.36
C HIS A 149 19.72 -4.97 -10.24
N GLN A 150 18.93 -5.79 -9.52
CA GLN A 150 19.44 -6.57 -8.38
C GLN A 150 19.67 -8.07 -8.67
N GLY A 151 19.59 -8.50 -9.93
CA GLY A 151 20.02 -9.85 -10.36
C GLY A 151 19.34 -11.02 -9.64
N SER A 152 18.20 -10.79 -8.98
CA SER A 152 17.65 -11.70 -7.98
C SER A 152 16.54 -12.59 -8.55
N GLN A 153 16.43 -13.83 -8.06
CA GLN A 153 15.26 -14.70 -8.33
C GLN A 153 13.91 -14.02 -8.01
N LEU A 154 13.92 -12.99 -7.16
CA LEU A 154 12.81 -12.08 -6.88
C LEU A 154 12.23 -11.45 -8.17
N LEU A 155 13.05 -11.12 -9.17
CA LEU A 155 12.59 -10.64 -10.47
C LEU A 155 11.60 -11.57 -11.15
N LYS A 156 11.86 -12.89 -11.09
CA LYS A 156 11.06 -13.88 -11.79
C LYS A 156 9.74 -14.19 -11.09
N THR A 157 9.53 -13.66 -9.88
CA THR A 157 8.47 -14.13 -8.99
C THR A 157 7.68 -13.02 -8.32
N TRP A 158 8.03 -11.73 -8.49
CA TRP A 158 7.31 -10.66 -7.78
C TRP A 158 5.85 -10.53 -8.24
N TRP A 159 5.55 -10.69 -9.53
CA TRP A 159 4.15 -10.68 -10.01
C TRP A 159 3.37 -11.90 -9.52
N SER A 160 4.05 -13.06 -9.36
CA SER A 160 3.44 -14.26 -8.78
C SER A 160 3.12 -14.14 -7.29
N ARG A 161 3.43 -12.98 -6.68
CA ARG A 161 3.05 -12.65 -5.31
C ARG A 161 1.64 -12.06 -5.23
N ASP A 162 1.00 -11.67 -6.34
CA ASP A 162 -0.38 -11.16 -6.29
C ASP A 162 -1.31 -12.20 -5.63
N GLY A 163 -2.02 -11.78 -4.59
CA GLY A 163 -2.89 -12.64 -3.78
C GLY A 163 -2.15 -13.55 -2.79
N GLN A 164 -0.81 -13.51 -2.70
CA GLN A 164 -0.07 -14.39 -1.80
C GLN A 164 -0.27 -13.99 -0.34
N LYS A 165 -0.66 -14.96 0.49
CA LYS A 165 -0.80 -14.79 1.94
C LYS A 165 0.54 -14.52 2.60
N LEU A 166 0.57 -13.59 3.55
CA LEU A 166 1.70 -13.41 4.43
C LEU A 166 1.76 -14.60 5.39
N VAL A 167 2.96 -15.14 5.60
CA VAL A 167 3.20 -16.26 6.53
C VAL A 167 3.90 -15.72 7.75
N PHE A 168 3.33 -15.92 8.94
CA PHE A 168 3.93 -15.56 10.21
C PHE A 168 4.33 -16.82 10.97
N GLN A 169 5.38 -16.75 11.77
CA GLN A 169 5.91 -17.90 12.52
C GLN A 169 5.08 -18.25 13.77
N ASN A 170 4.13 -17.38 14.15
CA ASN A 170 3.21 -17.56 15.27
C ASN A 170 1.96 -16.69 15.03
N ASP A 171 1.13 -16.48 16.06
CA ASP A 171 -0.11 -15.70 15.99
C ASP A 171 0.09 -14.18 16.12
N TYR A 172 1.32 -13.71 16.34
CA TYR A 172 1.62 -12.28 16.40
C TYR A 172 1.48 -11.62 15.03
N ARG A 173 0.78 -10.49 14.97
CA ARG A 173 0.53 -9.72 13.75
C ARG A 173 0.86 -8.25 13.99
N PRO A 174 1.25 -7.49 12.95
CA PRO A 174 1.26 -6.04 13.04
C PRO A 174 -0.16 -5.54 13.34
N GLN A 175 -0.27 -4.36 13.95
CA GLN A 175 -1.57 -3.77 14.17
C GLN A 175 -2.19 -3.29 12.85
N ALA A 176 -3.47 -3.60 12.67
CA ALA A 176 -4.18 -3.34 11.41
C ALA A 176 -4.14 -1.87 10.98
N ARG A 177 -4.15 -0.92 11.92
CA ARG A 177 -4.05 0.52 11.61
C ARG A 177 -2.76 0.91 10.88
N TYR A 178 -1.63 0.27 11.19
CA TYR A 178 -0.35 0.57 10.54
C TYR A 178 -0.27 -0.11 9.17
N VAL A 179 -0.81 -1.32 9.03
CA VAL A 179 -0.96 -1.99 7.73
C VAL A 179 -1.87 -1.16 6.81
N TRP A 180 -2.99 -0.68 7.34
CA TRP A 180 -3.92 0.21 6.64
C TRP A 180 -3.24 1.52 6.20
N TRP A 181 -2.38 2.11 7.05
CA TRP A 181 -1.60 3.29 6.65
C TRP A 181 -0.66 3.02 5.48
N THR A 182 0.06 1.88 5.49
CA THR A 182 0.90 1.49 4.35
C THR A 182 0.07 1.34 3.08
N TYR A 183 -1.09 0.67 3.17
CA TYR A 183 -2.04 0.57 2.05
C TYR A 183 -2.51 1.95 1.56
N LEU A 184 -2.85 2.86 2.46
CA LEU A 184 -3.32 4.21 2.10
C LEU A 184 -2.24 5.00 1.34
N ASN A 185 -0.97 4.90 1.78
CA ASN A 185 0.17 5.44 1.03
C ASN A 185 0.24 4.86 -0.38
N THR A 186 0.07 3.55 -0.52
CA THR A 186 0.08 2.87 -1.83
C THR A 186 -1.01 3.44 -2.75
N ILE A 187 -2.25 3.55 -2.25
CA ILE A 187 -3.39 4.09 -2.99
C ILE A 187 -3.13 5.53 -3.45
N LEU A 188 -2.57 6.37 -2.58
CA LEU A 188 -2.18 7.73 -2.92
C LEU A 188 -1.16 7.80 -4.07
N HIS A 189 -0.10 6.99 -3.97
CA HIS A 189 0.88 6.89 -5.04
C HIS A 189 0.28 6.43 -6.36
N MET A 190 -0.74 5.57 -6.34
CA MET A 190 -1.47 5.18 -7.54
C MET A 190 -2.30 6.33 -8.11
N VAL A 191 -3.06 7.04 -7.26
CA VAL A 191 -3.89 8.18 -7.68
C VAL A 191 -3.01 9.24 -8.35
N TRP A 192 -1.89 9.61 -7.76
CA TRP A 192 -0.98 10.59 -8.37
C TRP A 192 -0.41 10.12 -9.71
N ARG A 193 -0.10 8.83 -9.86
CA ARG A 193 0.33 8.28 -11.16
C ARG A 193 -0.77 8.32 -12.21
N CYS A 194 -2.03 8.13 -11.82
CA CYS A 194 -3.17 8.30 -12.72
C CYS A 194 -3.22 9.74 -13.25
N GLU A 195 -2.96 10.73 -12.39
CA GLU A 195 -2.97 12.15 -12.74
C GLU A 195 -1.79 12.56 -13.62
N GLU A 196 -0.59 12.03 -13.37
CA GLU A 196 0.58 12.26 -14.22
C GLU A 196 0.46 11.57 -15.60
N GLY A 197 -0.23 10.42 -15.64
CA GLY A 197 -0.27 9.49 -16.77
C GLY A 197 -1.44 9.64 -17.73
N VAL A 198 -1.90 10.86 -18.04
CA VAL A 198 -3.09 11.18 -18.89
C VAL A 198 -3.04 10.58 -20.34
N THR A 199 -2.04 9.79 -20.70
CA THR A 199 -1.98 9.06 -21.98
C THR A 199 -2.21 7.55 -21.80
N ARG A 200 -3.23 7.03 -22.51
CA ARG A 200 -3.59 5.61 -22.85
C ARG A 200 -3.65 4.53 -21.74
N ASN A 201 -2.84 4.62 -20.68
CA ASN A 201 -2.74 3.66 -19.58
C ASN A 201 -3.55 4.07 -18.33
N GLY A 202 -4.12 5.28 -18.29
CA GLY A 202 -4.93 5.76 -17.16
C GLY A 202 -6.10 4.83 -16.77
N CYS A 203 -6.71 4.18 -17.77
CA CYS A 203 -7.79 3.20 -17.53
C CYS A 203 -7.31 1.98 -16.73
N MET A 204 -6.06 1.53 -16.93
CA MET A 204 -5.52 0.37 -16.22
C MET A 204 -5.26 0.68 -14.74
N TYR A 205 -4.65 1.83 -14.44
CA TYR A 205 -4.41 2.23 -13.06
C TYR A 205 -5.72 2.45 -12.30
N LEU A 206 -6.77 2.93 -12.98
CA LEU A 206 -8.10 3.04 -12.41
C LEU A 206 -8.66 1.68 -11.99
N MET A 207 -8.54 0.65 -12.84
CA MET A 207 -8.99 -0.71 -12.51
C MET A 207 -8.21 -1.31 -11.32
N ASP A 208 -6.89 -1.11 -11.27
CA ASP A 208 -6.08 -1.59 -10.13
C ASP A 208 -6.43 -0.84 -8.84
N LEU A 209 -6.68 0.47 -8.93
CA LEU A 209 -7.12 1.31 -7.81
C LEU A 209 -8.48 0.85 -7.28
N GLU A 210 -9.44 0.61 -8.17
CA GLU A 210 -10.78 0.13 -7.85
C GLU A 210 -10.78 -1.31 -7.32
N ARG A 211 -9.84 -2.15 -7.77
CA ARG A 211 -9.60 -3.47 -7.20
C ARG A 211 -9.04 -3.35 -5.78
N ALA A 212 -8.02 -2.51 -5.59
CA ALA A 212 -7.37 -2.30 -4.31
C ALA A 212 -8.33 -1.71 -3.29
N ALA A 213 -9.22 -0.81 -3.71
CA ALA A 213 -10.27 -0.17 -2.93
C ALA A 213 -11.16 -1.14 -2.14
N GLN A 214 -11.35 -2.35 -2.66
CA GLN A 214 -12.27 -3.32 -2.06
C GLN A 214 -11.76 -3.89 -0.74
N TYR A 215 -10.44 -3.98 -0.58
CA TYR A 215 -9.80 -4.67 0.54
C TYR A 215 -9.97 -3.98 1.88
N TRP A 216 -10.01 -2.65 1.89
CA TRP A 216 -10.17 -1.84 3.11
C TRP A 216 -11.43 -0.98 3.06
N ARG A 217 -12.47 -1.46 2.34
CA ARG A 217 -13.70 -0.71 2.07
C ARG A 217 -14.53 -0.44 3.32
N THR A 218 -14.56 -1.38 4.28
CA THR A 218 -15.20 -1.16 5.59
C THR A 218 -14.19 -0.52 6.52
N TYR A 219 -14.51 0.65 7.07
CA TYR A 219 -13.63 1.31 8.04
C TYR A 219 -13.72 0.54 9.35
N GLY A 220 -12.67 -0.22 9.62
CA GLY A 220 -12.29 -0.52 10.99
C GLY A 220 -11.78 0.75 11.68
N ARG A 221 -11.49 0.62 12.97
CA ARG A 221 -11.00 1.71 13.84
C ARG A 221 -9.52 1.98 13.58
N TYR A 222 -9.18 2.41 12.35
CA TYR A 222 -7.80 2.55 11.90
C TYR A 222 -7.24 3.95 12.11
N ALA A 223 -8.04 5.00 11.87
CA ALA A 223 -7.68 6.39 12.06
C ALA A 223 -8.93 7.22 12.42
N LYS A 224 -8.72 8.42 12.96
CA LYS A 224 -9.82 9.34 13.29
C LYS A 224 -10.58 9.80 12.05
N ARG A 225 -11.89 10.01 12.17
CA ARG A 225 -12.74 10.46 11.07
C ARG A 225 -12.27 11.79 10.50
N SER A 226 -11.97 12.76 11.36
CA SER A 226 -11.51 14.08 10.94
C SER A 226 -10.29 14.02 10.00
N GLN A 227 -9.41 13.05 10.25
CA GLN A 227 -8.17 12.86 9.49
C GLN A 227 -8.44 12.27 8.11
N ILE A 228 -9.39 11.33 8.01
CA ILE A 228 -9.80 10.76 6.73
C ILE A 228 -10.54 11.81 5.90
N LEU A 229 -11.40 12.62 6.52
CA LEU A 229 -12.08 13.72 5.84
C LEU A 229 -11.10 14.74 5.28
N GLY A 230 -10.12 15.18 6.08
CA GLY A 230 -9.10 16.12 5.60
C GLY A 230 -8.23 15.54 4.49
N LEU A 231 -8.01 14.23 4.50
CA LEU A 231 -7.35 13.54 3.39
C LEU A 231 -8.19 13.57 2.11
N ILE A 232 -9.48 13.25 2.19
CA ILE A 232 -10.38 13.27 1.03
C ILE A 232 -10.41 14.67 0.40
N GLU A 233 -10.49 15.71 1.22
CA GLU A 233 -10.47 17.10 0.76
C GLU A 233 -9.17 17.46 0.04
N HIS A 234 -8.03 16.92 0.49
CA HIS A 234 -6.72 17.20 -0.11
C HIS A 234 -6.45 16.43 -1.40
N ILE A 235 -6.94 15.18 -1.54
CA ILE A 235 -6.66 14.35 -2.72
C ILE A 235 -7.40 14.87 -3.97
N ARG A 236 -8.47 15.69 -3.82
CA ARG A 236 -9.28 16.26 -4.92
C ARG A 236 -9.74 15.25 -5.99
N TYR A 237 -9.79 13.97 -5.63
CA TYR A 237 -10.20 12.90 -6.52
C TYR A 237 -11.67 12.57 -6.24
N ASP A 238 -12.56 12.87 -7.17
CA ASP A 238 -14.02 12.72 -6.98
C ASP A 238 -14.43 11.29 -6.59
N HIS A 239 -13.65 10.28 -6.98
CA HIS A 239 -13.87 8.87 -6.60
C HIS A 239 -13.27 8.51 -5.23
N ALA A 240 -12.36 9.33 -4.67
CA ALA A 240 -11.85 9.13 -3.31
C ALA A 240 -12.96 9.31 -2.27
N HIS A 241 -13.96 10.15 -2.54
CA HIS A 241 -15.17 10.20 -1.71
C HIS A 241 -15.94 8.86 -1.74
N GLY A 242 -16.08 8.21 -2.89
CA GLY A 242 -16.70 6.87 -2.96
C GLY A 242 -15.87 5.79 -2.25
N LEU A 243 -14.55 5.95 -2.28
CA LEU A 243 -13.56 5.06 -1.68
C LEU A 243 -13.49 5.19 -0.16
N LEU A 244 -13.61 6.42 0.36
CA LEU A 244 -13.21 6.79 1.71
C LEU A 244 -14.38 7.22 2.63
N ASN A 245 -15.67 7.25 2.20
CA ASN A 245 -16.78 7.91 2.90
C ASN A 245 -17.89 7.03 3.57
N GLN A 246 -17.65 5.75 3.94
CA GLN A 246 -18.72 4.86 4.47
C GLN A 246 -18.40 4.09 5.77
N GLY A 247 -18.46 4.73 6.94
CA GLY A 247 -18.57 3.99 8.22
C GLY A 247 -17.58 4.37 9.32
N TYR A 248 -17.47 5.65 9.65
CA TYR A 248 -16.46 6.14 10.59
C TYR A 248 -16.86 6.00 12.05
N GLU A 249 -15.85 5.92 12.93
CA GLU A 249 -16.02 6.26 14.34
C GLU A 249 -16.32 7.76 14.43
N GLU A 250 -17.37 8.14 15.15
CA GLU A 250 -17.57 9.55 15.49
C GLU A 250 -16.37 10.00 16.31
N ASP A 251 -15.69 11.05 15.84
CA ASP A 251 -14.75 11.78 16.68
C ASP A 251 -15.47 12.25 17.95
N ASP A 252 -14.71 12.63 18.99
CA ASP A 252 -15.19 13.13 20.28
C ASP A 252 -15.98 14.48 20.17
N GLY A 253 -16.91 14.60 19.22
CA GLY A 253 -17.65 15.81 18.85
C GLY A 253 -16.96 16.69 17.80
N ILE A 254 -15.95 16.20 17.08
CA ILE A 254 -15.21 16.98 16.08
C ILE A 254 -15.69 16.61 14.68
N GLU A 255 -16.52 17.47 14.09
CA GLU A 255 -17.03 17.27 12.72
C GLU A 255 -16.06 17.80 11.64
N ASP A 256 -15.10 18.65 12.03
CA ASP A 256 -14.23 19.35 11.09
C ASP A 256 -13.10 18.45 10.55
N ALA A 257 -12.89 18.51 9.25
CA ALA A 257 -11.75 17.91 8.56
C ALA A 257 -10.43 18.46 9.09
N ARG A 258 -9.43 17.59 9.26
CA ARG A 258 -8.09 18.01 9.70
C ARG A 258 -6.98 17.51 8.79
N PRO A 259 -5.95 18.34 8.54
CA PRO A 259 -4.98 18.09 7.49
C PRO A 259 -3.83 17.15 7.90
N GLU A 260 -3.67 16.77 9.17
CA GLU A 260 -2.43 16.12 9.64
C GLU A 260 -2.12 14.80 8.92
N ALA A 261 -3.13 13.98 8.61
CA ALA A 261 -2.94 12.78 7.80
C ALA A 261 -2.52 13.12 6.37
N ALA A 262 -3.14 14.12 5.75
CA ALA A 262 -2.77 14.58 4.41
C ALA A 262 -1.34 15.15 4.38
N GLU A 263 -0.98 15.97 5.37
CA GLU A 263 0.35 16.52 5.55
C GLU A 263 1.39 15.41 5.77
N ALA A 264 1.12 14.44 6.63
CA ALA A 264 2.02 13.31 6.86
C ALA A 264 2.28 12.55 5.55
N LEU A 265 1.23 12.23 4.80
CA LEU A 265 1.33 11.50 3.53
C LEU A 265 2.07 12.32 2.46
N LEU A 266 1.80 13.62 2.35
CA LEU A 266 2.50 14.51 1.43
C LEU A 266 4.00 14.60 1.76
N LEU A 267 4.35 14.76 3.04
CA LEU A 267 5.75 14.76 3.48
C LEU A 267 6.46 13.44 3.19
N GLU A 268 5.74 12.32 3.26
CA GLU A 268 6.28 11.00 2.89
C GLU A 268 6.73 10.96 1.44
N VAL A 269 5.88 11.50 0.58
CA VAL A 269 6.06 11.47 -0.87
C VAL A 269 7.21 12.37 -1.25
N ILE A 270 7.23 13.61 -0.74
CA ILE A 270 8.33 14.54 -0.96
C ILE A 270 9.66 13.93 -0.54
N ALA A 271 9.75 13.43 0.70
CA ALA A 271 11.00 12.92 1.23
C ALA A 271 11.46 11.63 0.51
N ARG A 272 10.57 10.90 -0.16
CA ARG A 272 10.94 9.75 -1.01
C ARG A 272 11.34 10.14 -2.42
N SER A 273 10.69 11.13 -3.00
CA SER A 273 11.12 11.69 -4.28
C SER A 273 12.56 12.23 -4.20
N GLU A 274 12.98 12.74 -3.04
CA GLU A 274 14.37 13.15 -2.79
C GLU A 274 15.33 11.97 -2.61
N GLU A 275 14.90 10.88 -1.96
CA GLU A 275 15.69 9.65 -1.78
C GLU A 275 15.89 8.88 -3.09
N ASP A 276 14.89 8.93 -3.98
CA ASP A 276 14.93 8.38 -5.33
C ASP A 276 15.61 9.33 -6.34
N GLY A 277 16.28 10.39 -5.86
CA GLY A 277 16.96 11.39 -6.67
C GLY A 277 17.83 10.80 -7.78
N ASP A 278 17.61 11.29 -9.00
CA ASP A 278 18.51 11.15 -10.15
C ASP A 278 18.76 9.74 -10.71
N ASP A 279 17.73 8.89 -10.78
CA ASP A 279 17.62 7.96 -11.93
C ASP A 279 16.97 8.69 -13.12
N ASP A 280 17.42 9.92 -13.40
CA ASP A 280 17.45 10.41 -14.77
C ASP A 280 18.41 9.46 -15.48
N PHE A 281 17.87 8.32 -15.92
CA PHE A 281 18.48 7.49 -16.94
C PHE A 281 18.63 8.42 -18.14
N GLY A 282 19.76 9.11 -18.15
CA GLY A 282 20.12 10.06 -19.17
C GLY A 282 19.76 9.44 -20.49
N ALA A 283 19.02 10.21 -21.29
CA ALA A 283 18.85 9.93 -22.69
C ALA A 283 20.23 9.68 -23.29
N ASP A 284 20.62 8.40 -23.36
CA ASP A 284 21.74 7.97 -24.16
C ASP A 284 21.28 8.11 -25.59
N ASN A 285 21.54 9.31 -26.12
CA ASN A 285 21.64 9.53 -27.55
C ASN A 285 22.84 8.71 -28.03
N GLY A 286 22.59 7.46 -28.39
CA GLY A 286 23.61 6.56 -28.90
C GLY A 286 22.99 5.29 -29.46
N ASP A 287 22.66 5.36 -30.74
CA ASP A 287 22.37 4.31 -31.73
C ASP A 287 22.75 2.84 -31.39
N ASP A 288 21.97 1.94 -32.00
CA ASP A 288 22.27 0.55 -32.37
C ASP A 288 22.18 -0.54 -31.27
N ASP A 289 21.06 -1.26 -31.17
CA ASP A 289 20.81 -2.44 -32.03
C ASP A 289 19.52 -3.16 -31.63
N ASP A 290 18.80 -3.57 -32.67
CA ASP A 290 17.55 -4.31 -32.63
C ASP A 290 17.74 -5.74 -32.10
N ASP A 291 17.39 -5.99 -30.83
CA ASP A 291 17.03 -7.34 -30.35
C ASP A 291 15.61 -7.33 -29.80
N TYR A 292 14.68 -7.30 -30.76
CA TYR A 292 13.25 -7.51 -30.61
C TYR A 292 13.00 -8.90 -30.00
N TYR A 293 12.94 -9.00 -28.67
CA TYR A 293 12.30 -10.13 -28.01
C TYR A 293 10.79 -10.05 -28.28
N ASP A 294 10.40 -10.69 -29.37
CA ASP A 294 9.05 -11.03 -29.78
C ASP A 294 8.39 -11.92 -28.71
N PHE A 295 7.90 -11.30 -27.64
CA PHE A 295 6.96 -11.92 -26.71
C PHE A 295 5.58 -11.82 -27.34
N ASN A 296 5.34 -12.69 -28.32
CA ASN A 296 4.08 -12.86 -29.04
C ASN A 296 2.88 -12.87 -28.08
N ASP A 297 1.91 -12.02 -28.42
CA ASP A 297 0.46 -12.22 -28.35
C ASP A 297 -0.12 -12.92 -27.14
N TYR A 298 -0.40 -12.11 -26.12
CA TYR A 298 -1.73 -12.15 -25.53
C TYR A 298 -2.43 -10.83 -25.87
N GLU A 299 -2.84 -10.70 -27.13
CA GLU A 299 -3.87 -9.76 -27.57
C GLU A 299 -5.16 -10.16 -26.84
N TYR A 300 -5.39 -9.58 -25.66
CA TYR A 300 -6.70 -9.63 -25.05
C TYR A 300 -7.59 -8.66 -25.83
N ASP A 301 -8.43 -9.23 -26.69
CA ASP A 301 -9.61 -8.59 -27.26
C ASP A 301 -10.38 -7.84 -26.17
N CYS A 302 -10.12 -6.55 -26.04
CA CYS A 302 -10.98 -5.61 -25.34
C CYS A 302 -12.20 -5.22 -26.21
N GLU A 303 -12.46 -5.96 -27.31
CA GLU A 303 -13.63 -5.80 -28.18
C GLU A 303 -14.87 -6.60 -27.73
N ARG A 304 -15.06 -6.78 -26.41
CA ARG A 304 -16.38 -7.14 -25.88
C ARG A 304 -17.10 -5.93 -25.32
N GLY A 305 -17.64 -5.12 -26.24
CA GLY A 305 -18.97 -4.54 -26.10
C GLY A 305 -19.28 -3.69 -24.87
N TYR A 306 -18.31 -2.93 -24.33
CA TYR A 306 -18.65 -1.84 -23.43
C TYR A 306 -18.99 -0.61 -24.26
N ASP A 307 -20.30 -0.40 -24.41
CA ASP A 307 -20.90 0.85 -24.88
C ASP A 307 -20.46 1.96 -23.90
N CYS A 308 -19.32 2.61 -24.19
CA CYS A 308 -18.88 3.82 -23.53
C CYS A 308 -19.83 4.97 -23.89
N ARG A 309 -21.08 4.89 -23.40
CA ARG A 309 -21.98 6.03 -23.47
C ARG A 309 -21.42 7.13 -22.56
N PRO A 310 -21.36 8.39 -23.03
CA PRO A 310 -21.12 9.50 -22.13
C PRO A 310 -22.22 9.50 -21.06
N PHE A 311 -21.84 9.35 -19.78
CA PHE A 311 -22.77 9.54 -18.67
C PHE A 311 -23.34 10.96 -18.72
N PRO A 312 -24.64 11.14 -18.41
CA PRO A 312 -25.30 12.43 -18.49
C PRO A 312 -24.63 13.41 -17.52
N ARG A 313 -24.18 14.55 -18.05
CA ARG A 313 -23.81 15.71 -17.23
C ARG A 313 -25.03 16.08 -16.39
N TYR A 314 -24.91 16.00 -15.07
CA TYR A 314 -25.86 16.62 -14.16
C TYR A 314 -25.84 18.13 -14.44
N SER A 315 -26.86 18.63 -15.14
CA SER A 315 -27.14 20.06 -15.22
C SER A 315 -27.63 20.51 -13.86
N SER A 316 -26.82 21.32 -13.18
CA SER A 316 -27.22 22.09 -12.01
C SER A 316 -28.28 23.11 -12.44
N GLY A 317 -29.55 22.70 -12.33
CA GLY A 317 -30.70 23.59 -12.46
C GLY A 317 -30.80 24.51 -11.25
N LEU A 318 -30.17 25.68 -11.33
CA LEU A 318 -30.46 26.82 -10.46
C LEU A 318 -31.86 27.35 -10.81
N VAL A 319 -32.87 26.93 -10.04
CA VAL A 319 -34.18 27.58 -10.01
C VAL A 319 -34.05 28.81 -9.11
N ARG A 320 -34.00 30.00 -9.71
CA ARG A 320 -34.26 31.26 -9.01
C ARG A 320 -35.77 31.39 -8.84
N ASN A 321 -36.21 31.57 -7.60
CA ASN A 321 -37.45 32.30 -7.30
C ASN A 321 -37.13 33.76 -7.08
#